data_AF-A0A2V7U1U4-F1
#
_entry.id   AF-A0A2V7U1U4-F1
#
_cell.length_a   1.000
_cell.length_b   1.000
_cell.length_c   1.000
_cell.angle_alpha   90.00
_cell.angle_beta   90.00
_cell.angle_gamma   90.00
#
_symmetry.space_group_name_H-M   'P 1'
#
loop_
_entity.id
_entity.type
_entity.pdbx_description
1 polymer ?
#
loop_
_entity_poly.entity_id
_entity_poly.type
_entity_poly.pdbx_seq_one_letter_code
_entity_poly.pdbx_strand_id
1 'polypeptide(L)'
;MVLALALLAFAAATTGLVLLLEPIPTWYYHLAWWSYIVAADDLNRRRSGRSLLRDRPRRFLWLAGVSVLWWTLFEAMNLRLGNWYYVMDPPARATRWAGGILAFATVLPGIVETLELVENLGVLRRIRIAPVRWTRVKEGACLALGGACFALPLLWPDLFFPLTWGSFVFLLEPWNRRHARRSFLRDLEAGEAGPFCRTLAAGLLCGVLWETWNYWARSKWIYTVPVFEEMKLFEMPLLGFLGFPPFAVECIVLLRFLRAWGEARAWTARPAVRLGVLVTGAVVTVVVFRLVDPVTVDSFYVPVKELRVLPEPVRSRLAGLGLGSPEKVRRVLDDPQTRGRLAAASGLGPGELEHARESVRLVLHQGLGEDRALQLERLGIRRVDDLARWRPAELAAALHAQGAQPRDRFLEQRAGVWIREARRARPLSAR
;
A
#
# COMPACT_ATOMS: atom_id res chain seq x y z
N MET A 1 30.40 3.33 0.44
CA MET A 1 29.82 3.21 1.80
C MET A 1 28.29 3.30 1.79
N VAL A 2 27.66 4.38 1.31
CA VAL A 2 26.18 4.56 1.41
C VAL A 2 25.36 3.44 0.77
N LEU A 3 25.63 3.03 -0.48
CA LEU A 3 24.93 1.88 -1.08
C LEU A 3 25.07 0.60 -0.23
N ALA A 4 26.26 0.32 0.30
CA ALA A 4 26.48 -0.87 1.11
C ALA A 4 25.66 -0.83 2.42
N LEU A 5 25.60 0.34 3.08
CA LEU A 5 24.77 0.54 4.28
C LEU A 5 23.28 0.38 3.98
N ALA A 6 22.80 0.90 2.85
CA ALA A 6 21.41 0.75 2.44
C ALA A 6 21.05 -0.71 2.14
N LEU A 7 21.93 -1.44 1.44
CA LEU A 7 21.76 -2.87 1.19
C LEU A 7 21.84 -3.70 2.48
N LEU A 8 22.74 -3.36 3.41
CA LEU A 8 22.82 -3.99 4.73
C LEU A 8 21.54 -3.75 5.55
N ALA A 9 21.00 -2.53 5.54
CA ALA A 9 19.74 -2.21 6.21
C ALA A 9 18.57 -3.01 5.62
N PHE A 10 18.48 -3.09 4.29
CA PHE A 10 17.47 -3.92 3.60
C PHE A 10 17.61 -5.41 3.94
N ALA A 11 18.85 -5.92 3.93
CA ALA A 11 19.15 -7.31 4.28
C ALA A 11 18.80 -7.61 5.75
N ALA A 12 19.16 -6.72 6.67
CA ALA A 12 18.82 -6.83 8.08
C ALA A 12 17.30 -6.82 8.30
N ALA A 13 16.56 -5.93 7.62
CA ALA A 13 15.10 -5.90 7.68
C ALA A 13 14.47 -7.20 7.12
N THR A 14 15.01 -7.73 6.02
CA THR A 14 14.51 -8.97 5.42
C THR A 14 14.80 -10.19 6.32
N THR A 15 16.01 -10.27 6.88
CA THR A 15 16.35 -11.32 7.86
C THR A 15 15.48 -11.22 9.11
N GLY A 16 15.27 -10.01 9.64
CA GLY A 16 14.39 -9.80 10.78
C GLY A 16 12.93 -10.15 10.52
N LEU A 17 12.43 -9.91 9.31
CA LEU A 17 11.13 -10.36 8.87
C LEU A 17 11.04 -11.89 8.85
N VAL A 18 12.01 -12.57 8.22
CA VAL A 18 12.04 -14.05 8.16
C VAL A 18 12.11 -14.66 9.55
N LEU A 19 12.91 -14.09 10.45
CA LEU A 19 13.04 -14.54 11.83
C LEU A 19 11.90 -14.06 12.75
N LEU A 20 10.98 -13.23 12.25
CA LEU A 20 9.88 -12.63 13.01
C LEU A 20 10.39 -11.90 14.27
N LEU A 21 11.44 -11.09 14.11
CA LEU A 21 12.03 -10.30 15.19
C LEU A 21 11.30 -8.96 15.30
N GLU A 22 10.63 -8.74 16.42
CA GLU A 22 9.95 -7.46 16.65
C GLU A 22 10.96 -6.30 16.72
N PRO A 23 10.62 -5.10 16.20
CA PRO A 23 9.34 -4.74 15.58
C PRO A 23 9.35 -4.87 14.03
N ILE A 24 10.28 -5.64 13.46
CA ILE A 24 10.58 -5.65 12.02
C ILE A 24 9.39 -6.10 11.15
N PRO A 25 8.63 -7.18 11.46
CA PRO A 25 7.50 -7.59 10.63
C PRO A 25 6.46 -6.48 10.43
N THR A 26 6.19 -5.70 11.48
CA THR A 26 5.27 -4.54 11.47
C THR A 26 5.80 -3.42 10.58
N TRP A 27 7.10 -3.11 10.65
CA TRP A 27 7.72 -1.98 9.95
C TRP A 27 8.48 -2.36 8.68
N TYR A 28 8.35 -3.60 8.22
CA TYR A 28 9.15 -4.13 7.11
C TYR A 28 8.99 -3.29 5.84
N TYR A 29 7.75 -2.92 5.52
CA TYR A 29 7.44 -2.07 4.37
C TYR A 29 8.23 -0.75 4.39
N HIS A 30 8.27 -0.07 5.53
CA HIS A 30 9.01 1.19 5.72
C HIS A 30 10.51 0.96 5.55
N LEU A 31 11.05 -0.03 6.26
CA LEU A 31 12.48 -0.34 6.23
C LEU A 31 12.94 -0.69 4.80
N ALA A 32 12.13 -1.46 4.07
CA ALA A 32 12.38 -1.83 2.68
C ALA A 32 12.42 -0.60 1.75
N TRP A 33 11.38 0.23 1.78
CA TRP A 33 11.29 1.41 0.92
C TRP A 33 12.37 2.45 1.19
N TRP A 34 12.62 2.80 2.45
CA TRP A 34 13.63 3.80 2.78
C TRP A 34 15.04 3.29 2.45
N SER A 35 15.31 2.00 2.65
CA SER A 35 16.58 1.39 2.21
C SER A 35 16.72 1.44 0.68
N TYR A 36 15.65 1.15 -0.05
CA TYR A 36 15.64 1.23 -1.51
C TYR A 36 15.88 2.65 -2.02
N ILE A 37 15.19 3.66 -1.48
CA ILE A 37 15.34 5.06 -1.90
C ILE A 37 16.80 5.51 -1.73
N VAL A 38 17.42 5.19 -0.59
CA VAL A 38 18.84 5.53 -0.33
C VAL A 38 19.78 4.77 -1.27
N ALA A 39 19.50 3.51 -1.55
CA ALA A 39 20.29 2.71 -2.49
C ALA A 39 20.19 3.25 -3.92
N ALA A 40 18.97 3.57 -4.38
CA ALA A 40 18.70 4.12 -5.69
C ALA A 40 19.37 5.49 -5.88
N ASP A 41 19.31 6.38 -4.88
CA ASP A 41 20.02 7.67 -4.89
C ASP A 41 21.55 7.50 -5.02
N ASP A 42 22.17 6.59 -4.26
CA ASP A 42 23.63 6.38 -4.36
C ASP A 42 24.01 5.72 -5.71
N LEU A 43 23.14 4.90 -6.30
CA LEU A 43 23.32 4.37 -7.66
C LEU A 43 23.21 5.48 -8.71
N ASN A 44 22.20 6.35 -8.61
CA ASN A 44 22.04 7.52 -9.46
C ASN A 44 23.26 8.42 -9.39
N ARG A 45 23.79 8.66 -8.19
CA ARG A 45 25.03 9.42 -7.98
C ARG A 45 26.23 8.79 -8.67
N ARG A 46 26.38 7.46 -8.61
CA ARG A 46 27.49 6.76 -9.28
C ARG A 46 27.39 6.83 -10.80
N ARG A 47 26.17 6.91 -11.36
CA ARG A 47 25.96 6.95 -12.81
C ARG A 47 25.99 8.36 -13.40
N SER A 48 25.43 9.35 -12.70
CA SER A 48 25.24 10.71 -13.21
C SER A 48 26.08 11.78 -12.51
N GLY A 49 26.73 11.44 -11.39
CA GLY A 49 27.40 12.38 -10.51
C GLY A 49 26.46 13.21 -9.63
N ARG A 50 25.14 12.98 -9.67
CA ARG A 50 24.13 13.76 -8.95
C ARG A 50 23.35 12.90 -7.96
N SER A 51 23.06 13.45 -6.79
CA SER A 51 22.27 12.83 -5.72
C SER A 51 21.17 13.79 -5.27
N LEU A 52 19.93 13.30 -5.22
CA LEU A 52 18.80 14.05 -4.68
C LEU A 52 18.96 14.24 -3.17
N LEU A 53 19.37 13.20 -2.45
CA LEU A 53 19.53 13.23 -0.99
C LEU A 53 20.66 14.16 -0.54
N ARG A 54 21.79 14.17 -1.25
CA ARG A 54 22.98 14.96 -0.86
C ARG A 54 23.00 16.34 -1.47
N ASP A 55 22.73 16.46 -2.77
CA ASP A 55 22.89 17.74 -3.47
C ASP A 55 21.63 18.60 -3.35
N ARG A 56 20.46 17.97 -3.12
CA ARG A 56 19.16 18.68 -3.05
C ARG A 56 18.25 18.18 -1.92
N PRO A 57 18.72 18.11 -0.66
CA PRO A 57 17.93 17.59 0.46
C PRO A 57 16.61 18.35 0.67
N ARG A 58 16.58 19.67 0.41
CA ARG A 58 15.34 20.46 0.47
C ARG A 58 14.31 20.01 -0.57
N ARG A 59 14.76 19.61 -1.76
CA ARG A 59 13.87 19.06 -2.80
C ARG A 59 13.36 17.69 -2.38
N PHE A 60 14.21 16.87 -1.78
CA PHE A 60 13.81 15.57 -1.23
C PHE A 60 12.71 15.71 -0.16
N LEU A 61 12.92 16.59 0.83
CA LEU A 61 11.93 16.84 1.88
C LEU A 61 10.61 17.40 1.32
N TRP A 62 10.70 18.27 0.31
CA TRP A 62 9.51 18.75 -0.41
C TRP A 62 8.79 17.60 -1.14
N LEU A 63 9.51 16.70 -1.82
CA LEU A 63 8.92 15.52 -2.45
C LEU A 63 8.22 14.63 -1.42
N ALA A 64 8.88 14.33 -0.31
CA ALA A 64 8.29 13.53 0.78
C ALA A 64 7.02 14.20 1.36
N GLY A 65 7.05 15.51 1.59
CA GLY A 65 5.87 16.25 2.10
C GLY A 65 4.71 16.28 1.11
N VAL A 66 4.97 16.56 -0.17
CA VAL A 66 3.93 16.49 -1.23
C VAL A 66 3.43 15.06 -1.38
N SER A 67 4.28 14.06 -1.22
CA SER A 67 3.94 12.64 -1.29
C SER A 67 2.89 12.26 -0.25
N VAL A 68 3.06 12.73 0.99
CA VAL A 68 2.08 12.52 2.07
C VAL A 68 0.72 13.11 1.69
N LEU A 69 0.69 14.36 1.24
CA LEU A 69 -0.57 15.01 0.85
C LEU A 69 -1.22 14.34 -0.36
N TRP A 70 -0.40 13.93 -1.33
CA TRP A 70 -0.87 13.27 -2.53
C TRP A 70 -1.51 11.93 -2.21
N TRP A 71 -0.86 11.09 -1.39
CA TRP A 71 -1.45 9.82 -0.99
C TRP A 71 -2.67 10.01 -0.09
N THR A 72 -2.65 11.02 0.78
CA THR A 72 -3.80 11.37 1.63
C THR A 72 -5.06 11.68 0.80
N LEU A 73 -4.92 12.27 -0.39
CA LEU A 73 -6.05 12.45 -1.31
C LEU A 73 -6.65 11.11 -1.74
N PHE A 74 -5.83 10.12 -2.09
CA PHE A 74 -6.30 8.79 -2.46
C PHE A 74 -6.95 8.06 -1.28
N GLU A 75 -6.45 8.23 -0.06
CA GLU A 75 -7.11 7.73 1.15
C GLU A 75 -8.50 8.35 1.35
N ALA A 76 -8.63 9.65 1.11
CA ALA A 76 -9.93 10.33 1.17
C ALA A 76 -10.89 9.81 0.08
N MET A 77 -10.41 9.59 -1.15
CA MET A 77 -11.19 8.97 -2.21
C MET A 77 -11.58 7.52 -1.87
N ASN A 78 -10.69 6.79 -1.18
CA ASN A 78 -10.92 5.41 -0.77
C ASN A 78 -12.09 5.26 0.21
N LEU A 79 -12.47 6.31 0.94
CA LEU A 79 -13.72 6.32 1.73
C LEU A 79 -14.97 6.09 0.88
N ARG A 80 -14.94 6.45 -0.41
CA ARG A 80 -16.02 6.23 -1.36
C ARG A 80 -15.83 4.93 -2.14
N LEU A 81 -14.59 4.65 -2.55
CA LEU A 81 -14.25 3.52 -3.42
C LEU A 81 -14.23 2.19 -2.67
N GLY A 82 -13.65 2.15 -1.47
CA GLY A 82 -13.44 0.92 -0.73
C GLY A 82 -12.53 -0.05 -1.46
N ASN A 83 -11.51 0.43 -2.18
CA ASN A 83 -10.62 -0.38 -3.02
C ASN A 83 -9.55 -1.14 -2.22
N TRP A 84 -9.15 -0.60 -1.07
CA TRP A 84 -8.20 -1.24 -0.15
C TRP A 84 -8.54 -0.96 1.31
N TYR A 85 -8.02 -1.82 2.18
CA TYR A 85 -8.09 -1.69 3.63
C TYR A 85 -6.79 -2.18 4.28
N TYR A 86 -6.49 -1.69 5.48
CA TYR A 86 -5.29 -2.02 6.24
C TYR A 86 -5.55 -3.09 7.29
N VAL A 87 -4.59 -3.98 7.47
CA VAL A 87 -4.65 -5.08 8.44
C VAL A 87 -3.42 -5.13 9.32
N MET A 88 -3.60 -5.69 10.53
CA MET A 88 -2.54 -5.95 11.50
C MET A 88 -1.69 -4.70 11.82
N ASP A 89 -2.31 -3.54 11.84
CA ASP A 89 -1.66 -2.25 12.08
C ASP A 89 -1.36 -2.08 13.60
N PRO A 90 -0.41 -1.22 14.04
CA PRO A 90 -0.21 -0.98 15.47
C PRO A 90 -1.50 -0.44 16.12
N PRO A 91 -1.87 -0.94 17.32
CA PRO A 91 -3.11 -0.53 17.98
C PRO A 91 -3.09 0.95 18.40
N ALA A 92 -1.92 1.45 18.80
CA ALA A 92 -1.73 2.84 19.19
C ALA A 92 -1.89 3.78 17.97
N ARG A 93 -2.95 4.60 18.00
CA ARG A 93 -3.30 5.54 16.90
C ARG A 93 -2.13 6.44 16.49
N ALA A 94 -1.42 7.03 17.45
CA ALA A 94 -0.30 7.92 17.16
C ALA A 94 0.82 7.20 16.39
N THR A 95 1.14 5.97 16.81
CA THR A 95 2.14 5.12 16.15
C THR A 95 1.71 4.76 14.73
N ARG A 96 0.46 4.34 14.56
CA ARG A 96 -0.10 4.00 13.25
C ARG A 96 -0.12 5.20 12.31
N TRP A 97 -0.54 6.37 12.78
CA TRP A 97 -0.57 7.59 11.97
C TRP A 97 0.84 8.07 11.60
N ALA A 98 1.79 8.04 12.53
CA ALA A 98 3.19 8.33 12.21
C ALA A 98 3.74 7.34 11.18
N GLY A 99 3.38 6.05 11.32
CA GLY A 99 3.68 5.01 10.35
C GLY A 99 3.10 5.29 8.97
N GLY A 100 1.82 5.66 8.88
CA GLY A 100 1.16 6.05 7.64
C GLY A 100 1.85 7.23 6.96
N ILE A 101 2.20 8.27 7.72
CA ILE A 101 2.96 9.43 7.19
C ILE A 101 4.30 8.99 6.62
N LEU A 102 5.05 8.15 7.33
CA LEU A 102 6.35 7.66 6.86
C LEU A 102 6.23 6.74 5.64
N ALA A 103 5.16 5.95 5.52
CA ALA A 103 4.88 5.16 4.34
C ALA A 103 4.49 6.05 3.15
N PHE A 104 3.60 7.01 3.35
CA PHE A 104 3.11 7.89 2.28
C PHE A 104 4.20 8.83 1.77
N ALA A 105 5.16 9.19 2.63
CA ALA A 105 6.33 9.97 2.28
C ALA A 105 7.27 9.28 1.26
N THR A 106 7.17 7.96 1.07
CA THR A 106 8.06 7.23 0.14
C THR A 106 7.61 7.29 -1.31
N VAL A 107 6.34 7.61 -1.58
CA VAL A 107 5.74 7.42 -2.91
C VAL A 107 6.42 8.24 -4.01
N LEU A 108 6.45 9.56 -3.85
CA LEU A 108 7.08 10.44 -4.84
C LEU A 108 8.61 10.31 -4.87
N PRO A 109 9.33 10.23 -3.72
CA PRO A 109 10.76 9.95 -3.74
C PRO A 109 11.11 8.64 -4.44
N GLY A 110 10.36 7.56 -4.19
CA GLY A 110 10.53 6.27 -4.84
C GLY A 110 10.40 6.39 -6.36
N ILE A 111 9.30 6.97 -6.84
CA ILE A 111 9.08 7.18 -8.29
C ILE A 111 10.20 8.02 -8.91
N VAL A 112 10.61 9.12 -8.27
CA VAL A 112 11.62 10.03 -8.81
C VAL A 112 13.00 9.36 -8.88
N GLU A 113 13.42 8.64 -7.82
CA GLU A 113 14.70 7.93 -7.81
C GLU A 113 14.72 6.78 -8.81
N THR A 114 13.63 6.00 -8.89
CA THR A 114 13.50 4.91 -9.87
C THR A 114 13.49 5.46 -11.28
N LEU A 115 12.78 6.56 -11.54
CA LEU A 115 12.79 7.23 -12.84
C LEU A 115 14.21 7.67 -13.19
N GLU A 116 14.88 8.42 -12.33
CA GLU A 116 16.25 8.89 -12.56
C GLU A 116 17.21 7.72 -12.81
N LEU A 117 17.02 6.58 -12.15
CA LEU A 117 17.79 5.36 -12.39
C LEU A 117 17.53 4.77 -13.77
N VAL A 118 16.26 4.65 -14.18
CA VAL A 118 15.87 4.23 -15.54
C VAL A 118 16.47 5.16 -16.59
N GLU A 119 16.46 6.48 -16.35
CA GLU A 119 17.08 7.47 -17.25
C GLU A 119 18.61 7.28 -17.34
N ASN A 120 19.27 7.13 -16.20
CA ASN A 120 20.73 6.98 -16.09
C ASN A 120 21.24 5.65 -16.63
N LEU A 121 20.38 4.63 -16.69
CA LEU A 121 20.66 3.35 -17.34
C LEU A 121 20.51 3.41 -18.87
N GLY A 122 20.01 4.52 -19.42
CA GLY A 122 19.81 4.68 -20.87
C GLY A 122 18.65 3.87 -21.44
N VAL A 123 17.79 3.33 -20.58
CA VAL A 123 16.60 2.56 -20.97
C VAL A 123 15.61 3.50 -21.66
N LEU A 124 15.13 3.13 -22.85
CA LEU A 124 14.15 3.91 -23.64
C LEU A 124 14.59 5.38 -23.88
N ARG A 125 15.88 5.60 -24.13
CA ARG A 125 16.52 6.93 -24.22
C ARG A 125 15.87 7.86 -25.26
N ARG A 126 15.47 7.32 -26.40
CA ARG A 126 14.70 8.05 -27.43
C ARG A 126 13.68 7.11 -28.04
N ILE A 127 12.44 7.55 -28.10
CA ILE A 127 11.36 6.88 -28.82
C ILE A 127 10.74 7.91 -29.74
N ARG A 128 11.06 7.80 -31.03
CA ARG A 128 10.53 8.73 -32.03
C ARG A 128 9.14 8.31 -32.44
N ILE A 129 8.23 9.28 -32.43
CA ILE A 129 6.85 9.13 -32.92
C ILE A 129 6.54 10.26 -33.90
N ALA A 130 5.45 10.12 -34.65
CA ALA A 130 4.92 11.22 -35.45
C ALA A 130 4.57 12.42 -34.53
N PRO A 131 5.05 13.64 -34.82
CA PRO A 131 4.71 14.84 -34.07
C PRO A 131 3.20 15.01 -33.88
N VAL A 132 2.75 15.11 -32.62
CA VAL A 132 1.33 15.24 -32.32
C VAL A 132 0.94 16.71 -32.27
N ARG A 133 0.15 17.18 -33.24
CA ARG A 133 -0.41 18.53 -33.18
C ARG A 133 -1.55 18.62 -32.16
N TRP A 134 -1.41 19.48 -31.16
CA TRP A 134 -2.46 19.77 -30.17
C TRP A 134 -3.30 20.97 -30.59
N THR A 135 -4.58 20.72 -30.85
CA THR A 135 -5.58 21.75 -31.14
C THR A 135 -6.39 22.08 -29.89
N ARG A 136 -7.10 23.21 -29.88
CA ARG A 136 -8.02 23.56 -28.79
C ARG A 136 -9.07 22.47 -28.52
N VAL A 137 -9.51 21.77 -29.57
CA VAL A 137 -10.45 20.63 -29.46
C VAL A 137 -9.81 19.46 -28.71
N LYS A 138 -8.58 19.08 -29.05
CA LYS A 138 -7.85 18.00 -28.34
C LYS A 138 -7.56 18.36 -26.89
N GLU A 139 -7.22 19.63 -26.62
CA GLU A 139 -7.05 20.11 -25.24
C GLU A 139 -8.37 20.04 -24.46
N GLY A 140 -9.49 20.48 -25.06
CA GLY A 140 -10.82 20.36 -24.45
C GLY A 140 -11.24 18.92 -24.18
N ALA A 141 -11.00 18.01 -25.14
CA ALA A 141 -11.26 16.58 -24.97
C ALA A 141 -10.38 15.96 -23.87
N CYS A 142 -9.12 16.37 -23.76
CA CYS A 142 -8.21 15.94 -22.68
C CYS A 142 -8.77 16.36 -21.31
N LEU A 143 -9.19 17.63 -21.16
CA LEU A 143 -9.78 18.12 -19.92
C LEU A 143 -11.11 17.40 -19.58
N ALA A 144 -11.96 17.17 -20.58
CA ALA A 144 -13.21 16.45 -20.39
C ALA A 144 -12.96 14.99 -19.96
N LEU A 145 -11.98 14.32 -20.57
CA LEU A 145 -11.55 12.98 -20.18
C LEU A 145 -11.00 12.96 -18.76
N GLY A 146 -10.16 13.93 -18.38
CA GLY A 146 -9.67 14.06 -17.00
C GLY A 146 -10.78 14.27 -15.99
N GLY A 147 -11.75 15.12 -16.31
CA GLY A 147 -12.94 15.35 -15.49
C GLY A 147 -13.78 14.07 -15.33
N ALA A 148 -13.99 13.32 -16.42
CA ALA A 148 -14.67 12.04 -16.39
C ALA A 148 -13.90 11.00 -15.55
N CYS A 149 -12.59 10.87 -15.75
CA CYS A 149 -11.74 9.96 -14.99
C CYS A 149 -11.69 10.28 -13.49
N PHE A 150 -11.92 11.53 -13.10
CA PHE A 150 -12.03 11.92 -11.69
C PHE A 150 -13.45 11.69 -11.13
N ALA A 151 -14.48 12.08 -11.87
CA ALA A 151 -15.86 12.05 -11.39
C ALA A 151 -16.48 10.64 -11.41
N LEU A 152 -16.26 9.86 -12.47
CA LEU A 152 -16.89 8.55 -12.64
C LEU A 152 -16.54 7.55 -11.52
N PRO A 153 -15.28 7.44 -11.04
CA PRO A 153 -14.97 6.59 -9.88
C PRO A 153 -15.71 6.98 -8.60
N LEU A 154 -16.06 8.27 -8.44
CA LEU A 154 -16.77 8.75 -7.26
C LEU A 154 -18.28 8.54 -7.36
N LEU A 155 -18.84 8.65 -8.57
CA LEU A 155 -20.25 8.41 -8.84
C LEU A 155 -20.58 6.92 -8.84
N TRP A 156 -19.79 6.12 -9.56
CA TRP A 156 -19.98 4.69 -9.79
C TRP A 156 -18.68 3.91 -9.54
N PRO A 157 -18.25 3.77 -8.27
CA PRO A 157 -16.96 3.16 -7.91
C PRO A 157 -16.82 1.71 -8.39
N ASP A 158 -17.89 0.92 -8.36
CA ASP A 158 -17.84 -0.50 -8.70
C ASP A 158 -17.39 -0.78 -10.15
N LEU A 159 -17.58 0.20 -11.05
CA LEU A 159 -17.23 0.10 -12.47
C LEU A 159 -15.99 0.91 -12.84
N PHE A 160 -15.90 2.15 -12.33
CA PHE A 160 -14.92 3.13 -12.83
C PHE A 160 -13.74 3.34 -11.89
N PHE A 161 -13.58 2.56 -10.81
CA PHE A 161 -12.41 2.64 -9.94
C PHE A 161 -11.05 2.63 -10.66
N PRO A 162 -10.82 1.96 -11.81
CA PRO A 162 -9.51 1.98 -12.47
C PRO A 162 -9.12 3.37 -12.99
N LEU A 163 -10.10 4.23 -13.29
CA LEU A 163 -9.86 5.54 -13.88
C LEU A 163 -9.21 6.54 -12.90
N THR A 164 -9.20 6.23 -11.61
CA THR A 164 -8.59 7.06 -10.56
C THR A 164 -7.11 7.34 -10.84
N TRP A 165 -6.36 6.37 -11.39
CA TRP A 165 -4.90 6.42 -11.53
C TRP A 165 -4.37 7.22 -12.74
N GLY A 166 -5.23 7.89 -13.50
CA GLY A 166 -4.82 8.75 -14.61
C GLY A 166 -5.58 10.06 -14.73
N SER A 167 -6.45 10.37 -13.77
CA SER A 167 -7.34 11.53 -13.82
C SER A 167 -6.57 12.86 -13.88
N PHE A 168 -5.55 13.03 -13.03
CA PHE A 168 -4.79 14.27 -12.95
C PHE A 168 -3.76 14.42 -14.07
N VAL A 169 -3.40 13.34 -14.76
CA VAL A 169 -2.59 13.41 -15.99
C VAL A 169 -3.29 14.32 -16.99
N PHE A 170 -4.55 14.01 -17.29
CA PHE A 170 -5.33 14.72 -18.31
C PHE A 170 -5.75 16.13 -17.85
N LEU A 171 -6.01 16.32 -16.54
CA LEU A 171 -6.39 17.63 -16.01
C LEU A 171 -5.23 18.63 -15.97
N LEU A 172 -4.01 18.17 -15.67
CA LEU A 172 -2.87 19.06 -15.43
C LEU A 172 -1.93 19.21 -16.62
N GLU A 173 -1.82 18.21 -17.51
CA GLU A 173 -0.92 18.30 -18.66
C GLU A 173 -1.21 19.45 -19.64
N PRO A 174 -2.48 19.77 -20.00
CA PRO A 174 -2.78 20.94 -20.83
C PRO A 174 -2.28 22.25 -20.21
N TRP A 175 -2.28 22.35 -18.88
CA TRP A 175 -1.72 23.49 -18.17
C TRP A 175 -0.19 23.46 -18.16
N ASN A 176 0.43 22.30 -17.87
CA ASN A 176 1.89 22.13 -17.88
C ASN A 176 2.53 22.40 -19.24
N ARG A 177 1.84 22.02 -20.32
CA ARG A 177 2.20 22.31 -21.70
C ARG A 177 2.52 23.80 -21.91
N ARG A 178 1.75 24.68 -21.26
CA ARG A 178 1.86 26.15 -21.40
C ARG A 178 2.80 26.79 -20.37
N HIS A 179 2.89 26.23 -19.15
CA HIS A 179 3.52 26.93 -18.02
C HIS A 179 4.75 26.21 -17.43
N ALA A 180 4.82 24.87 -17.53
CA ALA A 180 5.93 24.15 -16.94
C ALA A 180 7.20 24.27 -17.79
N ARG A 181 8.36 23.90 -17.23
CA ARG A 181 9.61 23.83 -18.00
C ARG A 181 9.67 22.62 -18.94
N ARG A 182 9.00 21.53 -18.56
CA ARG A 182 8.82 20.30 -19.35
C ARG A 182 7.39 19.81 -19.22
N SER A 183 6.86 19.18 -20.26
CA SER A 183 5.52 18.58 -20.32
C SER A 183 5.58 17.42 -21.30
N PHE A 184 4.86 16.33 -20.99
CA PHE A 184 4.79 15.20 -21.89
C PHE A 184 4.10 15.60 -23.20
N LEU A 185 3.10 16.47 -23.17
CA LEU A 185 2.46 16.94 -24.41
C LEU A 185 3.44 17.65 -25.34
N ARG A 186 4.37 18.46 -24.81
CA ARG A 186 5.41 19.11 -25.63
C ARG A 186 6.48 18.14 -26.12
N ASP A 187 6.82 17.12 -25.32
CA ASP A 187 7.72 16.05 -25.77
C ASP A 187 7.09 15.31 -26.96
N LEU A 188 5.79 15.01 -26.90
CA LEU A 188 5.03 14.37 -27.99
C LEU A 188 4.87 15.28 -29.23
N GLU A 189 4.76 16.60 -29.05
CA GLU A 189 4.80 17.58 -30.16
C GLU A 189 6.14 17.58 -30.88
N ALA A 190 7.23 17.40 -30.13
CA ALA A 190 8.56 17.27 -30.69
C ALA A 190 8.84 15.87 -31.26
N GLY A 191 7.83 14.99 -31.30
CA GLY A 191 7.96 13.62 -31.80
C GLY A 191 8.83 12.74 -30.89
N GLU A 192 8.84 12.99 -29.58
CA GLU A 192 9.67 12.27 -28.61
C GLU A 192 8.79 11.70 -27.47
N ALA A 193 8.60 10.39 -27.45
CA ALA A 193 7.83 9.67 -26.44
C ALA A 193 8.70 9.07 -25.32
N GLY A 194 10.04 9.09 -25.46
CA GLY A 194 10.97 8.49 -24.52
C GLY A 194 10.78 8.92 -23.05
N PRO A 195 10.60 10.22 -22.73
CA PRO A 195 10.27 10.65 -21.36
C PRO A 195 9.02 10.00 -20.79
N PHE A 196 7.94 9.93 -21.56
CA PHE A 196 6.68 9.33 -21.13
C PHE A 196 6.82 7.84 -20.88
N CYS A 197 7.43 7.09 -21.82
CA CYS A 197 7.63 5.65 -21.68
C CYS A 197 8.57 5.28 -20.53
N ARG A 198 9.61 6.09 -20.26
CA ARG A 198 10.47 5.89 -19.07
C ARG A 198 9.71 6.09 -17.77
N THR A 199 8.81 7.06 -17.72
CA THR A 199 7.94 7.27 -16.54
C THR A 199 6.98 6.10 -16.35
N LEU A 200 6.40 5.55 -17.42
CA LEU A 200 5.59 4.33 -17.34
C LEU A 200 6.41 3.14 -16.81
N ALA A 201 7.64 2.95 -17.33
CA ALA A 201 8.53 1.88 -16.90
C ALA A 201 8.93 2.02 -15.42
N ALA A 202 9.25 3.24 -14.97
CA ALA A 202 9.52 3.52 -13.57
C ALA A 202 8.31 3.20 -12.68
N GLY A 203 7.10 3.58 -13.12
CA GLY A 203 5.86 3.24 -12.43
C GLY A 203 5.64 1.74 -12.30
N LEU A 204 5.87 0.97 -13.39
CA LEU A 204 5.78 -0.49 -13.34
C LEU A 204 6.77 -1.10 -12.35
N LEU A 205 8.03 -0.65 -12.37
CA LEU A 205 9.06 -1.11 -11.43
C LEU A 205 8.69 -0.79 -9.98
N CYS A 206 8.25 0.44 -9.69
CA CYS A 206 7.78 0.81 -8.36
C CYS A 206 6.57 -0.04 -7.95
N GLY A 207 5.63 -0.30 -8.87
CA GLY A 207 4.49 -1.19 -8.66
C GLY A 207 4.89 -2.60 -8.19
N VAL A 208 5.85 -3.21 -8.88
CA VAL A 208 6.40 -4.52 -8.49
C VAL A 208 7.03 -4.47 -7.10
N LEU A 209 7.80 -3.43 -6.80
CA LEU A 209 8.43 -3.27 -5.48
C LEU A 209 7.39 -3.05 -4.37
N TRP A 210 6.36 -2.22 -4.62
CA TRP A 210 5.25 -1.98 -3.69
C TRP A 210 4.56 -3.27 -3.31
N GLU A 211 4.12 -4.03 -4.31
CA GLU A 211 3.40 -5.28 -4.08
C GLU A 211 4.27 -6.34 -3.40
N THR A 212 5.56 -6.42 -3.78
CA THR A 212 6.49 -7.34 -3.15
C THR A 212 6.63 -7.05 -1.66
N TRP A 213 6.89 -5.80 -1.27
CA TRP A 213 7.15 -5.47 0.13
C TRP A 213 5.88 -5.38 0.97
N ASN A 214 4.75 -5.00 0.37
CA ASN A 214 3.44 -5.05 1.03
C ASN A 214 3.03 -6.48 1.37
N TYR A 215 3.17 -7.41 0.42
CA TYR A 215 2.75 -8.80 0.60
C TYR A 215 3.37 -9.48 1.83
N TRP A 216 4.67 -9.25 2.03
CA TRP A 216 5.45 -9.86 3.11
C TRP A 216 5.33 -9.13 4.44
N ALA A 217 4.94 -7.85 4.44
CA ALA A 217 4.78 -7.10 5.69
C ALA A 217 3.62 -7.66 6.52
N ARG A 218 3.74 -7.56 7.85
CA ARG A 218 2.62 -7.86 8.75
C ARG A 218 1.55 -6.79 8.58
N SER A 219 1.93 -5.53 8.79
CA SER A 219 1.05 -4.38 8.59
C SER A 219 1.07 -4.03 7.11
N LYS A 220 -0.06 -4.26 6.44
CA LYS A 220 -0.18 -4.17 4.99
C LYS A 220 -1.57 -3.75 4.57
N TRP A 221 -1.71 -3.35 3.30
CA TRP A 221 -3.03 -3.17 2.69
C TRP A 221 -3.44 -4.43 1.91
N ILE A 222 -4.74 -4.69 1.86
CA ILE A 222 -5.37 -5.74 1.06
C ILE A 222 -6.39 -5.09 0.12
N TYR A 223 -6.40 -5.53 -1.13
CA TYR A 223 -7.32 -5.04 -2.16
C TYR A 223 -8.68 -5.76 -2.11
N THR A 224 -9.75 -5.00 -2.30
CA THR A 224 -11.16 -5.45 -2.34
C THR A 224 -11.78 -5.31 -3.72
N VAL A 225 -10.95 -5.23 -4.76
CA VAL A 225 -11.35 -4.91 -6.12
C VAL A 225 -12.26 -6.01 -6.73
N PRO A 226 -13.49 -5.68 -7.16
CA PRO A 226 -14.53 -6.68 -7.50
C PRO A 226 -14.27 -7.53 -8.75
N VAL A 227 -13.28 -7.19 -9.59
CA VAL A 227 -13.06 -7.82 -10.90
C VAL A 227 -11.62 -8.33 -11.04
N PHE A 228 -11.44 -9.48 -11.71
CA PHE A 228 -10.15 -10.09 -12.07
C PHE A 228 -9.31 -10.69 -10.94
N GLU A 229 -9.93 -11.04 -9.81
CA GLU A 229 -9.22 -11.62 -8.66
C GLU A 229 -8.67 -13.04 -8.89
N GLU A 230 -9.01 -13.70 -9.99
CA GLU A 230 -8.60 -15.07 -10.30
C GLU A 230 -7.09 -15.21 -10.55
N MET A 231 -6.43 -14.15 -11.03
CA MET A 231 -4.98 -14.11 -11.27
C MET A 231 -4.33 -12.99 -10.45
N LYS A 232 -3.95 -13.30 -9.20
CA LYS A 232 -3.19 -12.38 -8.34
C LYS A 232 -1.70 -12.68 -8.43
N LEU A 233 -0.90 -11.62 -8.50
CA LEU A 233 0.52 -11.66 -8.20
C LEU A 233 0.70 -10.83 -6.94
N PHE A 234 1.06 -11.47 -5.82
CA PHE A 234 0.97 -10.87 -4.48
C PHE A 234 -0.47 -10.55 -4.07
N GLU A 235 -0.74 -9.37 -3.50
CA GLU A 235 -2.09 -8.97 -3.08
C GLU A 235 -2.91 -8.41 -4.27
N MET A 236 -2.24 -7.94 -5.33
CA MET A 236 -2.88 -7.30 -6.47
C MET A 236 -3.23 -8.27 -7.62
N PRO A 237 -4.40 -8.12 -8.26
CA PRO A 237 -4.66 -8.72 -9.57
C PRO A 237 -3.62 -8.28 -10.60
N LEU A 238 -3.24 -9.14 -11.56
CA LEU A 238 -2.29 -8.79 -12.62
C LEU A 238 -2.67 -7.49 -13.37
N LEU A 239 -3.96 -7.30 -13.65
CA LEU A 239 -4.47 -6.08 -14.29
C LEU A 239 -4.36 -4.85 -13.39
N GLY A 240 -4.33 -5.04 -12.07
CA GLY A 240 -4.06 -3.96 -11.13
C GLY A 240 -2.68 -3.35 -11.34
N PHE A 241 -1.67 -4.14 -11.74
CA PHE A 241 -0.33 -3.61 -12.01
C PHE A 241 -0.32 -2.56 -13.13
N LEU A 242 -1.34 -2.57 -14.01
CA LEU A 242 -1.50 -1.57 -15.06
C LEU A 242 -1.89 -0.18 -14.51
N GLY A 243 -2.30 -0.07 -13.24
CA GLY A 243 -2.55 1.20 -12.56
C GLY A 243 -1.27 1.93 -12.15
N PHE A 244 -0.17 1.23 -11.87
CA PHE A 244 1.08 1.88 -11.42
C PHE A 244 1.78 2.73 -12.50
N PRO A 245 1.87 2.29 -13.77
CA PRO A 245 2.43 3.11 -14.84
C PRO A 245 1.73 4.48 -15.02
N PRO A 246 0.40 4.58 -15.21
CA PRO A 246 -0.27 5.87 -15.34
C PRO A 246 -0.19 6.68 -14.04
N PHE A 247 -0.20 6.04 -12.87
CA PHE A 247 -0.01 6.75 -11.60
C PHE A 247 1.37 7.42 -11.51
N ALA A 248 2.44 6.79 -11.99
CA ALA A 248 3.75 7.41 -12.03
C ALA A 248 3.80 8.61 -12.98
N VAL A 249 3.12 8.52 -14.13
CA VAL A 249 2.93 9.68 -15.03
C VAL A 249 2.23 10.79 -14.28
N GLU A 250 1.12 10.48 -13.60
CA GLU A 250 0.36 11.42 -12.81
C GLU A 250 1.20 12.14 -11.76
N CYS A 251 2.04 11.40 -11.04
CA CYS A 251 2.97 11.94 -10.06
C CYS A 251 3.96 12.94 -10.70
N ILE A 252 4.55 12.60 -11.84
CA ILE A 252 5.48 13.51 -12.54
C ILE A 252 4.76 14.74 -13.08
N VAL A 253 3.54 14.59 -13.60
CA VAL A 253 2.68 15.70 -14.07
C VAL A 253 2.36 16.65 -12.92
N LEU A 254 1.95 16.13 -11.76
CA LEU A 254 1.70 16.90 -10.55
C LEU A 254 2.94 17.67 -10.11
N LEU A 255 4.09 17.02 -10.04
CA LEU A 255 5.34 17.66 -9.61
C LEU A 255 5.75 18.82 -10.53
N ARG A 256 5.55 18.64 -11.85
CA ARG A 256 5.76 19.70 -12.85
C ARG A 256 4.78 20.86 -12.66
N PHE A 257 3.51 20.55 -12.41
CA PHE A 257 2.46 21.53 -12.13
C PHE A 257 2.79 22.36 -10.90
N LEU A 258 3.03 21.72 -9.75
CA LEU A 258 3.29 22.40 -8.48
C LEU A 258 4.53 23.30 -8.57
N ARG A 259 5.60 22.84 -9.23
CA ARG A 259 6.80 23.64 -9.44
C ARG A 259 6.51 24.87 -10.29
N ALA A 260 5.89 24.70 -11.45
CA ALA A 260 5.59 25.81 -12.35
C ALA A 260 4.59 26.80 -11.73
N TRP A 261 3.61 26.29 -10.97
CA TRP A 261 2.62 27.10 -10.27
C TRP A 261 3.27 28.00 -9.21
N GLY A 262 4.24 27.45 -8.46
CA GLY A 262 5.03 28.20 -7.49
C GLY A 262 5.99 29.20 -8.14
N GLU A 263 6.71 28.80 -9.20
CA GLU A 263 7.62 29.67 -9.96
C GLU A 263 6.88 30.88 -10.55
N ALA A 264 5.65 30.70 -11.03
CA ALA A 264 4.82 31.79 -11.58
C ALA A 264 4.31 32.79 -10.52
N ARG A 265 4.44 32.48 -9.22
CA ARG A 265 3.84 33.25 -8.12
C ARG A 265 4.86 33.55 -7.05
N ALA A 266 5.55 34.68 -7.18
CA ALA A 266 6.58 35.13 -6.24
C ALA A 266 6.09 35.17 -4.78
N TRP A 267 4.80 35.44 -4.53
CA TRP A 267 4.24 35.44 -3.18
C TRP A 267 4.29 34.07 -2.49
N THR A 268 4.34 32.96 -3.24
CA THR A 268 4.48 31.60 -2.68
C THR A 268 5.86 31.35 -2.06
N ALA A 269 6.85 32.20 -2.39
CA ALA A 269 8.17 32.14 -1.78
C ALA A 269 8.22 32.78 -0.38
N ARG A 270 7.20 33.54 0.03
CA ARG A 270 7.14 34.21 1.34
C ARG A 270 7.14 33.17 2.47
N PRO A 271 7.96 33.33 3.53
CA PRO A 271 8.02 32.36 4.64
C PRO A 271 6.67 32.10 5.30
N ALA A 272 5.86 33.14 5.52
CA ALA A 272 4.53 33.01 6.10
C ALA A 272 3.58 32.14 5.25
N VAL A 273 3.66 32.25 3.92
CA VAL A 273 2.85 31.45 3.00
C VAL A 273 3.29 30.00 3.01
N ARG A 274 4.61 29.75 3.00
CA ARG A 274 5.17 28.39 3.10
C ARG A 274 4.79 27.72 4.41
N LEU A 275 4.83 28.46 5.52
CA LEU A 275 4.36 27.99 6.81
C LEU A 275 2.86 27.70 6.78
N GLY A 276 2.05 28.61 6.22
CA GLY A 276 0.61 28.41 6.06
C GLY A 276 0.26 27.16 5.26
N VAL A 277 0.97 26.90 4.15
CA VAL A 277 0.80 25.67 3.35
C VAL A 277 1.18 24.43 4.15
N LEU A 278 2.29 24.47 4.90
CA LEU A 278 2.72 23.35 5.74
C LEU A 278 1.71 23.03 6.84
N VAL A 279 1.23 24.06 7.55
CA VAL A 279 0.21 23.93 8.60
C VAL A 279 -1.10 23.41 8.01
N THR A 280 -1.56 23.99 6.91
CA THR A 280 -2.79 23.55 6.24
C THR A 280 -2.67 22.09 5.79
N GLY A 281 -1.54 21.73 5.18
CA GLY A 281 -1.27 20.34 4.78
C GLY A 281 -1.32 19.39 5.98
N ALA A 282 -0.65 19.73 7.09
CA ALA A 282 -0.68 18.92 8.30
C ALA A 282 -2.11 18.76 8.87
N VAL A 283 -2.89 19.84 8.91
CA VAL A 283 -4.29 19.81 9.35
C VAL A 283 -5.13 18.92 8.44
N VAL A 284 -5.01 19.06 7.12
CA VAL A 284 -5.72 18.22 6.15
C VAL A 284 -5.37 16.75 6.34
N THR A 285 -4.09 16.41 6.50
CA THR A 285 -3.66 15.03 6.77
C THR A 285 -4.29 14.49 8.05
N VAL A 286 -4.26 15.25 9.14
CA VAL A 286 -4.87 14.83 10.41
C VAL A 286 -6.38 14.64 10.28
N VAL A 287 -7.08 15.54 9.60
CA VAL A 287 -8.52 15.44 9.36
C VAL A 287 -8.84 14.20 8.55
N VAL A 288 -8.14 13.99 7.43
CA VAL A 288 -8.36 12.80 6.59
C VAL A 288 -8.06 11.53 7.38
N PHE A 289 -6.94 11.47 8.11
CA PHE A 289 -6.59 10.31 8.95
C PHE A 289 -7.69 10.03 9.98
N ARG A 290 -8.27 11.06 10.59
CA ARG A 290 -9.37 10.90 11.54
C ARG A 290 -10.63 10.31 10.91
N LEU A 291 -10.88 10.59 9.62
CA LEU A 291 -12.01 10.09 8.85
C LEU A 291 -11.76 8.68 8.27
N VAL A 292 -10.54 8.42 7.78
CA VAL A 292 -10.20 7.14 7.12
C VAL A 292 -9.93 6.03 8.11
N ASP A 293 -9.19 6.31 9.19
CA ASP A 293 -8.71 5.31 10.14
C ASP A 293 -9.82 4.38 10.67
N PRO A 294 -11.00 4.87 11.11
CA PRO A 294 -12.07 4.00 11.61
C PRO A 294 -12.71 3.12 10.53
N VAL A 295 -12.56 3.49 9.25
CA VAL A 295 -13.19 2.83 8.10
C VAL A 295 -12.22 1.87 7.42
N THR A 296 -10.98 2.31 7.17
CA THR A 296 -10.01 1.58 6.35
C THR A 296 -9.12 0.65 7.15
N VAL A 297 -8.94 0.85 8.47
CA VAL A 297 -8.18 -0.10 9.30
C VAL A 297 -9.11 -1.17 9.84
N ASP A 298 -8.96 -2.41 9.37
CA ASP A 298 -9.85 -3.51 9.73
C ASP A 298 -9.38 -4.27 10.98
N SER A 299 -8.07 -4.38 11.18
CA SER A 299 -7.50 -5.14 12.30
C SER A 299 -6.20 -4.58 12.86
N PHE A 300 -5.91 -4.93 14.10
CA PHE A 300 -4.70 -4.54 14.82
C PHE A 300 -3.84 -5.74 15.17
N TYR A 301 -2.53 -5.53 15.21
CA TYR A 301 -1.60 -6.55 15.71
C TYR A 301 -1.78 -6.74 17.22
N VAL A 302 -1.93 -8.01 17.63
CA VAL A 302 -2.00 -8.43 19.03
C VAL A 302 -0.93 -9.50 19.27
N PRO A 303 0.01 -9.29 20.21
CA PRO A 303 1.00 -10.31 20.56
C PRO A 303 0.34 -11.48 21.28
N VAL A 304 0.95 -12.67 21.22
CA VAL A 304 0.34 -13.91 21.73
C VAL A 304 -0.06 -13.81 23.19
N LYS A 305 0.78 -13.18 24.03
CA LYS A 305 0.49 -12.96 25.46
C LYS A 305 -0.85 -12.23 25.74
N GLU A 306 -1.33 -11.44 24.79
CA GLU A 306 -2.57 -10.65 24.88
C GLU A 306 -3.71 -11.24 24.01
N LEU A 307 -3.43 -12.31 23.27
CA LEU A 307 -4.33 -12.86 22.26
C LEU A 307 -5.50 -13.65 22.91
N ARG A 308 -6.65 -13.00 23.06
CA ARG A 308 -7.89 -13.45 23.69
C ARG A 308 -8.59 -14.62 22.99
N VAL A 309 -8.36 -14.82 21.68
CA VAL A 309 -8.83 -16.04 20.99
C VAL A 309 -8.15 -17.31 21.53
N LEU A 310 -7.08 -17.16 22.32
CA LEU A 310 -6.44 -18.25 23.04
C LEU A 310 -6.77 -18.13 24.53
N PRO A 311 -7.15 -19.23 25.20
CA PRO A 311 -7.30 -19.26 26.65
C PRO A 311 -6.02 -18.78 27.36
N GLU A 312 -6.18 -18.11 28.50
CA GLU A 312 -5.04 -17.53 29.26
C GLU A 312 -3.91 -18.54 29.53
N PRO A 313 -4.19 -19.77 30.01
CA PRO A 313 -3.11 -20.73 30.28
C PRO A 313 -2.33 -21.12 29.03
N VAL A 314 -3.02 -21.20 27.88
CA VAL A 314 -2.44 -21.56 26.58
C VAL A 314 -1.53 -20.44 26.10
N ARG A 315 -2.03 -19.20 26.04
CA ARG A 315 -1.24 -18.08 25.52
C ARG A 315 -0.05 -17.73 26.41
N SER A 316 -0.18 -17.85 27.73
CA SER A 316 0.92 -17.63 28.67
C SER A 316 2.05 -18.65 28.49
N ARG A 317 1.72 -19.94 28.31
CA ARG A 317 2.71 -21.00 28.02
C ARG A 317 3.39 -20.80 26.66
N LEU A 318 2.62 -20.50 25.61
CA LEU A 318 3.19 -20.25 24.27
C LEU A 318 4.13 -19.03 24.29
N ALA A 319 3.71 -17.93 24.92
CA ALA A 319 4.54 -16.74 25.04
C ALA A 319 5.82 -17.01 25.87
N GLY A 320 5.72 -17.78 26.96
CA GLY A 320 6.86 -18.18 27.79
C GLY A 320 7.91 -19.02 27.05
N LEU A 321 7.50 -19.73 25.99
CA LEU A 321 8.39 -20.48 25.10
C LEU A 321 8.96 -19.63 23.94
N GLY A 322 8.82 -18.31 24.00
CA GLY A 322 9.34 -17.39 22.98
C GLY A 322 8.46 -17.26 21.73
N LEU A 323 7.27 -17.88 21.71
CA LEU A 323 6.28 -17.75 20.64
C LEU A 323 5.45 -16.47 20.84
N GLY A 324 6.11 -15.32 20.83
CA GLY A 324 5.50 -14.03 21.17
C GLY A 324 4.54 -13.46 20.12
N SER A 325 4.55 -13.96 18.88
CA SER A 325 3.70 -13.47 17.79
C SER A 325 2.84 -14.59 17.19
N PRO A 326 1.63 -14.29 16.68
CA PRO A 326 0.78 -15.28 16.05
C PRO A 326 1.47 -15.99 14.87
N GLU A 327 2.32 -15.29 14.12
CA GLU A 327 3.07 -15.89 13.00
C GLU A 327 4.09 -16.94 13.46
N LYS A 328 4.74 -16.73 14.63
CA LYS A 328 5.63 -17.74 15.22
C LYS A 328 4.84 -18.96 15.66
N VAL A 329 3.70 -18.75 16.30
CA VAL A 329 2.80 -19.84 16.72
C VAL A 329 2.35 -20.64 15.50
N ARG A 330 1.89 -19.98 14.43
CA ARG A 330 1.51 -20.64 13.17
C ARG A 330 2.67 -21.46 12.60
N ARG A 331 3.87 -20.88 12.50
CA ARG A 331 5.05 -21.56 11.94
C ARG A 331 5.38 -22.87 12.68
N VAL A 332 5.27 -22.87 14.00
CA VAL A 332 5.56 -24.06 14.84
C VAL A 332 4.40 -25.05 14.84
N LEU A 333 3.15 -24.57 14.85
CA LEU A 333 2.00 -25.47 14.88
C LEU A 333 1.69 -26.08 13.51
N ASP A 334 2.01 -25.43 12.38
CA ASP A 334 1.75 -26.02 11.07
C ASP A 334 2.69 -27.17 10.72
N ASP A 335 3.91 -27.18 11.25
CA ASP A 335 4.87 -28.27 11.05
C ASP A 335 4.70 -29.41 12.09
N PRO A 336 4.44 -30.67 11.67
CA PRO A 336 4.19 -31.78 12.59
C PRO A 336 5.33 -32.05 13.58
N GLN A 337 6.59 -31.89 13.16
CA GLN A 337 7.74 -32.19 14.01
C GLN A 337 7.89 -31.17 15.14
N THR A 338 7.86 -29.88 14.80
CA THR A 338 7.95 -28.80 15.77
C THR A 338 6.72 -28.70 16.66
N ARG A 339 5.53 -29.04 16.15
CA ARG A 339 4.30 -29.21 16.97
C ARG A 339 4.47 -30.28 18.05
N GLY A 340 5.05 -31.44 17.70
CA GLY A 340 5.32 -32.50 18.67
C GLY A 340 6.29 -32.07 19.78
N ARG A 341 7.36 -31.34 19.41
CA ARG A 341 8.30 -30.76 20.39
C ARG A 341 7.63 -29.71 21.28
N LEU A 342 6.76 -28.87 20.72
CA LEU A 342 6.02 -27.86 21.47
C LEU A 342 5.05 -28.52 22.46
N ALA A 343 4.38 -29.61 22.08
CA ALA A 343 3.51 -30.35 22.99
C ALA A 343 4.28 -30.84 24.23
N ALA A 344 5.46 -31.43 24.02
CA ALA A 344 6.32 -31.88 25.11
C ALA A 344 6.82 -30.72 26.00
N ALA A 345 7.21 -29.59 25.39
CA ALA A 345 7.76 -28.44 26.13
C ALA A 345 6.70 -27.60 26.85
N SER A 346 5.48 -27.52 26.32
CA SER A 346 4.40 -26.69 26.88
C SER A 346 3.48 -27.45 27.84
N GLY A 347 3.46 -28.79 27.79
CA GLY A 347 2.50 -29.61 28.53
C GLY A 347 1.05 -29.35 28.13
N LEU A 348 0.81 -28.80 26.92
CA LEU A 348 -0.52 -28.58 26.37
C LEU A 348 -1.04 -29.86 25.72
N GLY A 349 -2.32 -30.14 25.92
CA GLY A 349 -2.99 -31.30 25.33
C GLY A 349 -3.15 -31.16 23.80
N PRO A 350 -3.32 -32.27 23.07
CA PRO A 350 -3.51 -32.24 21.61
C PRO A 350 -4.69 -31.35 21.16
N GLY A 351 -5.79 -31.35 21.90
CA GLY A 351 -6.96 -30.50 21.62
C GLY A 351 -6.69 -29.01 21.81
N GLU A 352 -5.91 -28.63 22.83
CA GLU A 352 -5.53 -27.23 23.07
C GLU A 352 -4.61 -26.72 21.95
N LEU A 353 -3.67 -27.54 21.49
CA LEU A 353 -2.77 -27.20 20.40
C LEU A 353 -3.48 -27.08 19.06
N GLU A 354 -4.44 -27.98 18.77
CA GLU A 354 -5.22 -27.88 17.54
C GLU A 354 -6.16 -26.67 17.56
N HIS A 355 -6.80 -26.39 18.71
CA HIS A 355 -7.57 -25.16 18.87
C HIS A 355 -6.69 -23.92 18.67
N ALA A 356 -5.51 -23.86 19.31
CA ALA A 356 -4.59 -22.75 19.16
C ALA A 356 -4.13 -22.57 17.70
N ARG A 357 -3.88 -23.68 17.00
CA ARG A 357 -3.49 -23.68 15.59
C ARG A 357 -4.59 -23.08 14.72
N GLU A 358 -5.82 -23.57 14.84
CA GLU A 358 -6.93 -23.10 14.00
C GLU A 358 -7.33 -21.66 14.34
N SER A 359 -7.37 -21.27 15.62
CA SER A 359 -7.61 -19.88 16.04
C SER A 359 -6.56 -18.92 15.49
N VAL A 360 -5.27 -19.27 15.57
CA VAL A 360 -4.18 -18.44 15.04
C VAL A 360 -4.21 -18.38 13.51
N ARG A 361 -4.52 -19.49 12.83
CA ARG A 361 -4.71 -19.49 11.38
C ARG A 361 -5.86 -18.57 10.97
N LEU A 362 -6.97 -18.58 11.72
CA LEU A 362 -8.09 -17.70 11.48
C LEU A 362 -7.73 -16.22 11.70
N VAL A 363 -7.02 -15.88 12.79
CA VAL A 363 -6.52 -14.51 13.04
C VAL A 363 -5.64 -13.99 11.91
N LEU A 364 -4.75 -14.84 11.39
CA LEU A 364 -3.81 -14.46 10.33
C LEU A 364 -4.40 -14.51 8.92
N HIS A 365 -5.50 -15.23 8.72
CA HIS A 365 -6.11 -15.41 7.41
C HIS A 365 -6.57 -14.06 6.85
N GLN A 366 -5.91 -13.60 5.78
CA GLN A 366 -6.19 -12.29 5.16
C GLN A 366 -6.24 -11.13 6.15
N GLY A 367 -5.44 -11.23 7.22
CA GLY A 367 -5.37 -10.20 8.25
C GLY A 367 -6.67 -9.94 9.00
N LEU A 368 -7.57 -10.92 9.12
CA LEU A 368 -8.81 -10.81 9.91
C LEU A 368 -8.57 -10.20 11.30
N GLY A 369 -7.48 -10.59 11.96
CA GLY A 369 -7.12 -10.14 13.29
C GLY A 369 -8.02 -10.73 14.38
N GLU A 370 -7.72 -10.37 15.62
CA GLU A 370 -8.36 -10.96 16.80
C GLU A 370 -9.86 -10.66 16.88
N ASP A 371 -10.25 -9.39 16.77
CA ASP A 371 -11.65 -9.01 16.98
C ASP A 371 -12.58 -9.70 15.99
N ARG A 372 -12.14 -9.81 14.72
CA ARG A 372 -12.90 -10.47 13.67
C ARG A 372 -12.93 -11.98 13.90
N ALA A 373 -11.82 -12.60 14.32
CA ALA A 373 -11.81 -14.01 14.70
C ALA A 373 -12.80 -14.32 15.85
N LEU A 374 -12.89 -13.46 16.87
CA LEU A 374 -13.88 -13.59 17.95
C LEU A 374 -15.34 -13.41 17.45
N GLN A 375 -15.58 -12.50 16.51
CA GLN A 375 -16.89 -12.35 15.86
C GLN A 375 -17.27 -13.60 15.06
N LEU A 376 -16.33 -14.17 14.32
CA LEU A 376 -16.52 -15.39 13.53
C LEU A 376 -16.77 -16.60 14.43
N GLU A 377 -16.06 -16.71 15.55
CA GLU A 377 -16.26 -17.80 16.52
C GLU A 377 -17.69 -17.80 17.09
N ARG A 378 -18.28 -16.62 17.34
CA ARG A 378 -19.69 -16.48 17.75
C ARG A 378 -20.70 -16.95 16.68
N LEU A 379 -20.30 -17.01 15.41
CA LEU A 379 -21.07 -17.60 14.31
C LEU A 379 -20.79 -19.10 14.12
N GLY A 380 -19.99 -19.72 15.00
CA GLY A 380 -19.57 -21.11 14.87
C GLY A 380 -18.46 -21.33 13.84
N ILE A 381 -17.86 -20.27 13.30
CA ILE A 381 -16.75 -20.34 12.34
C ILE A 381 -15.45 -20.39 13.15
N ARG A 382 -14.86 -21.58 13.27
CA ARG A 382 -13.64 -21.80 14.09
C ARG A 382 -12.41 -22.09 13.27
N ARG A 383 -12.59 -22.44 11.99
CA ARG A 383 -11.51 -22.76 11.05
C ARG A 383 -11.67 -21.94 9.79
N VAL A 384 -10.55 -21.73 9.10
CA VAL A 384 -10.55 -21.05 7.79
C VAL A 384 -11.47 -21.79 6.80
N ASP A 385 -11.53 -23.13 6.86
CA ASP A 385 -12.38 -23.94 5.97
C ASP A 385 -13.89 -23.73 6.18
N ASP A 386 -14.29 -23.26 7.36
CA ASP A 386 -15.69 -22.99 7.67
C ASP A 386 -16.15 -21.73 6.91
N LEU A 387 -15.25 -20.75 6.68
CA LEU A 387 -15.53 -19.54 5.87
C LEU A 387 -15.91 -19.88 4.43
N ALA A 388 -15.26 -20.89 3.83
CA ALA A 388 -15.45 -21.23 2.43
C ALA A 388 -16.91 -21.58 2.06
N ARG A 389 -17.73 -21.96 3.06
CA ARG A 389 -19.13 -22.34 2.92
C ARG A 389 -20.09 -21.15 2.88
N TRP A 390 -19.65 -19.97 3.31
CA TRP A 390 -20.47 -18.77 3.36
C TRP A 390 -20.55 -18.06 2.01
N ARG A 391 -21.62 -17.29 1.80
CA ARG A 391 -21.67 -16.24 0.77
C ARG A 391 -21.24 -14.90 1.38
N PRO A 392 -20.55 -14.02 0.63
CA PRO A 392 -20.07 -12.74 1.15
C PRO A 392 -21.17 -11.88 1.80
N ALA A 393 -22.32 -11.73 1.13
CA ALA A 393 -23.45 -10.96 1.64
C ALA A 393 -24.02 -11.54 2.95
N GLU A 394 -24.12 -12.88 3.06
CA GLU A 394 -24.62 -13.55 4.25
C GLU A 394 -23.68 -13.39 5.44
N LEU A 395 -22.37 -13.55 5.20
CA LEU A 395 -21.37 -13.38 6.25
C LEU A 395 -21.35 -11.92 6.74
N ALA A 396 -21.40 -10.97 5.81
CA ALA A 396 -21.45 -9.55 6.14
C ALA A 396 -22.71 -9.19 6.94
N ALA A 397 -23.88 -9.73 6.58
CA ALA A 397 -25.12 -9.52 7.33
C ALA A 397 -25.04 -10.13 8.73
N ALA A 398 -24.52 -11.35 8.86
CA ALA A 398 -24.38 -12.03 10.15
C ALA A 398 -23.40 -11.33 11.10
N LEU A 399 -22.29 -10.79 10.56
CA LEU A 399 -21.34 -9.99 11.33
C LEU A 399 -21.93 -8.62 11.73
N HIS A 400 -22.65 -7.95 10.83
CA HIS A 400 -23.37 -6.71 11.16
C HIS A 400 -24.39 -6.89 12.30
N ALA A 401 -25.07 -8.04 12.34
CA ALA A 401 -26.03 -8.35 13.40
C ALA A 401 -25.40 -8.44 14.80
N GLN A 402 -24.08 -8.63 14.90
CA GLN A 402 -23.34 -8.60 16.18
C GLN A 402 -22.98 -7.19 16.66
N GLY A 403 -23.30 -6.15 15.88
CA GLY A 403 -23.01 -4.75 16.18
C GLY A 403 -22.16 -4.10 15.08
N ALA A 404 -22.81 -3.23 14.29
CA ALA A 404 -22.17 -2.50 13.20
C ALA A 404 -21.08 -1.55 13.70
N GLN A 405 -19.91 -1.60 13.07
CA GLN A 405 -18.79 -0.70 13.35
C GLN A 405 -18.44 0.13 12.09
N PRO A 406 -17.78 1.29 12.24
CA PRO A 406 -17.37 2.09 11.08
C PRO A 406 -16.52 1.32 10.05
N ARG A 407 -15.71 0.35 10.49
CA ARG A 407 -14.91 -0.52 9.62
C ARG A 407 -15.75 -1.46 8.75
N ASP A 408 -17.01 -1.69 9.10
CA ASP A 408 -17.89 -2.62 8.38
C ASP A 408 -18.54 -1.99 7.13
N ARG A 409 -18.21 -0.73 6.81
CA ARG A 409 -18.74 -0.01 5.64
C ARG A 409 -18.60 -0.78 4.32
N PHE A 410 -17.52 -1.55 4.15
CA PHE A 410 -17.23 -2.37 2.95
C PHE A 410 -17.15 -3.86 3.29
N LEU A 411 -17.87 -4.30 4.32
CA LEU A 411 -17.73 -5.64 4.89
C LEU A 411 -18.03 -6.76 3.90
N GLU A 412 -19.01 -6.59 3.00
CA GLU A 412 -19.31 -7.59 1.97
C GLU A 412 -18.12 -7.82 1.02
N GLN A 413 -17.45 -6.74 0.59
CA GLN A 413 -16.28 -6.83 -0.28
C GLN A 413 -15.12 -7.53 0.44
N ARG A 414 -14.89 -7.20 1.72
CA ARG A 414 -13.86 -7.84 2.57
C ARG A 414 -14.17 -9.32 2.83
N ALA A 415 -15.42 -9.64 3.15
CA ALA A 415 -15.89 -11.02 3.29
C ALA A 415 -15.65 -11.82 2.01
N GLY A 416 -15.84 -11.19 0.85
CA GLY A 416 -15.47 -11.76 -0.45
C GLY A 416 -14.01 -12.20 -0.50
N VAL A 417 -13.08 -11.36 -0.05
CA VAL A 417 -11.64 -11.67 -0.02
C VAL A 417 -11.37 -12.87 0.90
N TRP A 418 -11.89 -12.84 2.13
CA TRP A 418 -11.68 -13.90 3.11
C TRP A 418 -12.20 -15.26 2.62
N ILE A 419 -13.41 -15.28 2.06
CA ILE A 419 -14.06 -16.50 1.58
C ILE A 419 -13.34 -17.05 0.35
N ARG A 420 -12.95 -16.19 -0.61
CA ARG A 420 -12.22 -16.63 -1.81
C ARG A 420 -10.88 -17.27 -1.45
N GLU A 421 -10.11 -16.63 -0.58
CA GLU A 421 -8.81 -17.16 -0.16
C GLU A 421 -8.96 -18.43 0.68
N ALA A 422 -10.02 -18.55 1.49
CA ALA A 422 -10.35 -19.81 2.17
C ALA A 422 -10.65 -20.95 1.17
N ARG A 423 -11.41 -20.67 0.10
CA ARG A 423 -11.67 -21.65 -0.98
C ARG A 423 -10.40 -22.04 -1.73
N ARG A 424 -9.47 -21.09 -1.93
CA ARG A 424 -8.17 -21.36 -2.56
C ARG A 424 -7.28 -22.28 -1.74
N ALA A 425 -7.30 -22.12 -0.42
CA ALA A 425 -6.50 -22.93 0.50
C ALA A 425 -6.97 -24.39 0.62
N ARG A 426 -8.18 -24.74 0.14
CA ARG A 426 -8.68 -26.12 0.18
C ARG A 426 -7.88 -27.05 -0.76
N PRO A 427 -7.54 -28.27 -0.31
CA PRO A 427 -6.94 -29.28 -1.17
C PRO A 427 -7.84 -29.58 -2.39
N LEU A 428 -7.23 -29.87 -3.53
CA LEU A 428 -7.94 -30.16 -4.79
C LEU A 428 -8.90 -31.35 -4.70
N SER A 429 -8.72 -32.27 -3.74
CA SER A 429 -9.62 -33.40 -3.49
C SER A 429 -10.94 -33.02 -2.80
N ALA A 430 -11.09 -31.76 -2.37
CA ALA A 430 -12.27 -31.24 -1.67
C ALA A 430 -12.94 -30.05 -2.41
N ARG A 431 -12.55 -29.82 -3.67
CA ARG A 431 -13.23 -28.93 -4.62
C ARG A 431 -14.01 -29.78 -5.60
#